data_AF-A0A154PKS2-F1
#
_entry.id   AF-A0A154PKS2-F1
#
_cell.length_a   1.000
_cell.length_b   1.000
_cell.length_c   1.000
_cell.angle_alpha   90.00
_cell.angle_beta   90.00
_cell.angle_gamma   90.00
#
_symmetry.space_group_name_H-M   'P 1'
#
loop_
_entity.id
_entity.type
_entity.pdbx_description
1 polymer ?
#
loop_
_entity_poly.entity_id
_entity_poly.type
_entity_poly.pdbx_seq_one_letter_code
_entity_poly.pdbx_strand_id
1 'polypeptide(L)'
;MSGYTGQDNYWGQPVQGQYNFEPSDFGQSNQQLEFQTYSDQQTENYSSYNQKPFLNHTQNAYSGDMFNQDDFTKGSNGYVDEEDEPPLLEELGIDPKRILQKTLAVLNPFHKRGELDDANYLLQDSDLAGPVAFCLIFAACLSLADSTANFSYVYGLAVTSCIFMYILLSLMSRRNNITFSSIASVLGYCLLPVVVLASSSIFITLRGPVGSILALLAVIWATLSASRLLIAICGEENQRPLIAYPCLPSDPAQVQQPILVCTAHIHWDPEFCDVKLIQTMMLSNELRSILDQAGQSFRLGHKPDSSNVQLLLCGDFNSLPDSGVIEFLTSGRVAADHRDFKDLAYKSCLQKISGCDKPNEFTHSFKLASAYSEDIMPYTNYTFDFKGIIDYIFYSKQSMVPLGLLGPLSADWFREHKVVGCPHPHVPSDHFPLLVELEMTPTVGTSNGLISRR
;
A
#
# COMPACT_ATOMS: atom_id res chain seq x y z
N MET A 1 -36.26 41.28 58.26
CA MET A 1 -36.52 40.42 59.43
C MET A 1 -36.08 39.01 59.04
N SER A 2 -34.81 38.68 59.30
CA SER A 2 -34.31 37.82 60.39
C SER A 2 -34.63 36.34 60.13
N GLY A 3 -33.71 35.40 59.91
CA GLY A 3 -32.29 35.28 60.32
C GLY A 3 -32.17 34.22 61.42
N TYR A 4 -31.39 33.15 61.18
CA TYR A 4 -30.69 32.23 62.12
C TYR A 4 -30.08 31.10 61.26
N THR A 5 -28.83 31.13 60.78
CA THR A 5 -27.49 30.90 61.39
C THR A 5 -27.25 29.50 61.98
N GLY A 6 -26.33 28.77 61.33
CA GLY A 6 -25.49 27.72 61.89
C GLY A 6 -24.19 27.69 61.07
N GLN A 7 -23.07 28.02 61.71
CA GLN A 7 -21.76 28.25 61.13
C GLN A 7 -20.78 27.32 61.86
N ASP A 8 -19.99 26.52 61.13
CA ASP A 8 -18.75 25.93 61.61
C ASP A 8 -17.66 26.23 60.57
N ASN A 9 -16.68 27.02 61.00
CA ASN A 9 -15.50 27.44 60.24
C ASN A 9 -14.32 26.52 60.56
N TYR A 10 -13.47 26.20 59.58
CA TYR A 10 -12.02 26.12 59.80
C TYR A 10 -11.28 26.36 58.46
N TRP A 11 -10.58 27.49 58.36
CA TRP A 11 -9.60 27.78 57.30
C TRP A 11 -8.18 27.69 57.90
N GLY A 12 -7.26 27.08 57.16
CA GLY A 12 -5.81 27.11 57.37
C GLY A 12 -5.08 27.16 56.02
N GLN A 13 -4.03 27.98 55.93
CA GLN A 13 -3.39 28.60 54.76
C GLN A 13 -2.63 27.70 53.75
N PRO A 14 -2.29 28.21 52.55
CA PRO A 14 -1.44 27.54 51.57
C PRO A 14 0.06 27.74 51.87
N VAL A 15 0.88 26.69 51.68
CA VAL A 15 2.34 26.76 51.80
C VAL A 15 2.95 26.99 50.42
N GLN A 16 3.77 28.04 50.31
CA GLN A 16 4.66 28.33 49.18
C GLN A 16 5.87 27.38 49.20
N GLY A 17 6.21 26.81 48.04
CA GLY A 17 7.45 26.10 47.77
C GLY A 17 7.87 26.31 46.33
N GLN A 18 8.86 27.18 46.13
CA GLN A 18 9.44 27.61 44.87
C GLN A 18 10.61 26.68 44.50
N TYR A 19 10.61 26.07 43.30
CA TYR A 19 11.83 25.55 42.68
C TYR A 19 11.84 25.80 41.16
N ASN A 20 12.97 26.34 40.72
CA ASN A 20 13.30 26.90 39.41
C ASN A 20 13.28 25.88 38.26
N PHE A 21 12.91 26.37 37.07
CA PHE A 21 13.34 25.81 35.78
C PHE A 21 14.62 26.53 35.33
N GLU A 22 15.70 25.80 35.07
CA GLU A 22 16.82 26.25 34.24
C GLU A 22 16.78 25.56 32.85
N PRO A 23 17.08 26.27 31.74
CA PRO A 23 17.13 25.69 30.41
C PRO A 23 18.57 25.58 29.85
N SER A 24 19.00 24.35 29.52
CA SER A 24 20.10 23.99 28.58
C SER A 24 20.29 22.47 28.68
N ASP A 25 20.48 21.66 27.64
CA ASP A 25 21.35 21.84 26.49
C ASP A 25 21.05 20.79 25.39
N PHE A 26 21.48 21.08 24.16
CA PHE A 26 21.40 20.23 22.97
C PHE A 26 22.41 19.05 23.03
N GLY A 27 22.03 17.83 22.65
CA GLY A 27 23.00 16.74 22.41
C GLY A 27 22.38 15.36 22.10
N GLN A 28 22.66 14.82 20.91
CA GLN A 28 22.30 13.46 20.46
C GLN A 28 23.02 12.36 21.27
N SER A 29 22.37 11.21 21.50
CA SER A 29 22.89 9.87 21.15
C SER A 29 21.91 8.72 21.44
N ASN A 30 21.86 7.79 20.48
CA ASN A 30 21.25 6.46 20.39
C ASN A 30 20.63 5.82 21.64
N GLN A 31 19.37 5.37 21.53
CA GLN A 31 18.80 4.31 22.37
C GLN A 31 18.36 3.12 21.52
N GLN A 32 18.98 1.99 21.85
CA GLN A 32 18.78 0.65 21.35
C GLN A 32 17.69 -0.01 22.20
N LEU A 33 16.69 -0.63 21.57
CA LEU A 33 15.57 -1.30 22.24
C LEU A 33 16.00 -2.67 22.80
N GLU A 34 15.84 -2.88 24.10
CA GLU A 34 16.07 -4.13 24.82
C GLU A 34 14.72 -4.68 25.33
N PHE A 35 14.40 -5.94 25.03
CA PHE A 35 13.16 -6.61 25.45
C PHE A 35 13.48 -7.58 26.60
N GLN A 36 12.90 -7.36 27.79
CA GLN A 36 12.94 -8.30 28.92
C GLN A 36 11.68 -9.20 28.93
N THR A 37 11.90 -10.51 28.91
CA THR A 37 10.89 -11.56 29.02
C THR A 37 10.66 -11.94 30.48
N TYR A 38 9.40 -12.01 30.92
CA TYR A 38 9.02 -12.45 32.26
C TYR A 38 9.12 -13.98 32.43
N SER A 39 9.57 -14.37 33.61
CA SER A 39 9.90 -15.72 34.10
C SER A 39 8.73 -16.42 34.80
N ASP A 40 8.66 -17.76 34.69
CA ASP A 40 7.94 -18.64 35.62
C ASP A 40 8.91 -19.64 36.30
N GLN A 41 8.60 -19.95 37.56
CA GLN A 41 9.43 -20.54 38.63
C GLN A 41 9.54 -22.09 38.63
N GLN A 42 10.78 -22.59 38.84
CA GLN A 42 11.26 -23.58 39.85
C GLN A 42 10.35 -24.76 40.32
N THR A 43 10.75 -26.02 40.61
CA THR A 43 12.00 -26.81 40.75
C THR A 43 11.60 -28.30 40.92
N GLU A 44 12.42 -29.30 40.54
CA GLU A 44 12.84 -30.48 41.35
C GLU A 44 13.42 -31.65 40.51
N ASN A 45 14.11 -32.56 41.21
CA ASN A 45 15.41 -33.13 40.88
C ASN A 45 15.40 -34.68 40.76
N TYR A 46 16.39 -35.23 40.02
CA TYR A 46 16.92 -36.62 40.00
C TYR A 46 16.02 -37.84 39.67
N SER A 47 16.45 -38.66 38.70
CA SER A 47 16.90 -40.06 38.92
C SER A 47 17.39 -40.77 37.65
N SER A 48 18.27 -41.75 37.88
CA SER A 48 19.28 -42.37 37.01
C SER A 48 18.85 -43.72 36.36
N TYR A 49 19.73 -44.24 35.49
CA TYR A 49 19.84 -45.61 34.92
C TYR A 49 18.93 -45.94 33.71
N ASN A 50 19.36 -46.63 32.64
CA ASN A 50 20.48 -47.55 32.48
C ASN A 50 20.82 -47.82 30.99
N GLN A 51 22.09 -48.21 30.77
CA GLN A 51 22.61 -49.12 29.74
C GLN A 51 22.63 -48.74 28.23
N LYS A 52 23.81 -48.25 27.80
CA LYS A 52 24.53 -48.83 26.64
C LYS A 52 25.28 -50.09 27.12
N PRO A 53 25.56 -51.12 26.28
CA PRO A 53 26.93 -51.25 25.74
C PRO A 53 27.00 -51.92 24.33
N PHE A 54 27.76 -51.40 23.37
CA PHE A 54 29.22 -51.50 23.14
C PHE A 54 29.72 -52.78 22.44
N LEU A 55 30.43 -52.54 21.32
CA LEU A 55 31.71 -53.14 20.86
C LEU A 55 32.18 -52.22 19.70
N ASN A 56 33.10 -51.24 19.84
CA ASN A 56 34.54 -51.24 20.20
C ASN A 56 35.37 -52.19 19.30
N HIS A 57 36.56 -51.87 18.78
CA HIS A 57 37.60 -50.89 19.13
C HIS A 57 38.62 -50.81 17.97
N THR A 58 39.20 -49.66 17.63
CA THR A 58 40.62 -49.26 17.84
C THR A 58 40.75 -47.78 17.41
N GLN A 59 41.52 -46.83 17.97
CA GLN A 59 42.55 -46.79 19.01
C GLN A 59 42.79 -45.30 19.39
N ASN A 60 42.85 -45.00 20.70
CA ASN A 60 43.64 -44.00 21.48
C ASN A 60 44.09 -42.62 20.89
N ALA A 61 44.32 -41.52 21.65
CA ALA A 61 44.10 -41.09 23.04
C ALA A 61 44.83 -39.73 23.27
N TYR A 62 44.22 -38.81 24.06
CA TYR A 62 44.79 -37.81 25.03
C TYR A 62 45.88 -36.80 24.59
N SER A 63 45.67 -35.49 24.67
CA SER A 63 45.59 -34.55 25.82
C SER A 63 46.95 -33.90 26.15
N GLY A 64 46.92 -32.58 26.34
CA GLY A 64 48.09 -31.71 26.32
C GLY A 64 48.85 -31.58 27.64
N ASP A 65 49.87 -30.73 27.63
CA ASP A 65 50.41 -30.13 28.85
C ASP A 65 51.11 -28.79 28.57
N MET A 66 51.05 -27.93 29.60
CA MET A 66 51.34 -26.49 29.63
C MET A 66 52.76 -26.19 30.15
N PHE A 67 53.35 -25.12 29.58
CA PHE A 67 54.34 -24.17 30.12
C PHE A 67 55.86 -24.45 30.16
N ASN A 68 56.57 -23.60 29.40
CA ASN A 68 57.95 -23.04 29.51
C ASN A 68 59.18 -23.97 29.64
N GLN A 69 60.08 -23.94 28.63
CA GLN A 69 61.39 -23.23 28.65
C GLN A 69 62.18 -23.52 27.34
N ASP A 70 62.85 -22.50 26.79
CA ASP A 70 63.79 -22.45 25.63
C ASP A 70 64.77 -23.65 25.53
N ASP A 71 65.42 -24.09 24.43
CA ASP A 71 65.51 -23.83 22.98
C ASP A 71 66.39 -24.99 22.43
N PHE A 72 66.10 -25.55 21.24
CA PHE A 72 67.07 -25.75 20.14
C PHE A 72 66.38 -26.30 18.85
N THR A 73 66.20 -25.39 17.89
CA THR A 73 66.23 -25.54 16.41
C THR A 73 65.02 -26.06 15.59
N LYS A 74 64.23 -25.09 15.07
CA LYS A 74 63.59 -24.89 13.73
C LYS A 74 63.54 -26.09 12.75
N GLY A 75 62.48 -26.35 11.95
CA GLY A 75 61.24 -25.62 11.59
C GLY A 75 60.47 -26.44 10.52
N SER A 76 59.13 -26.48 10.60
CA SER A 76 58.15 -25.86 9.68
C SER A 76 57.84 -26.56 8.34
N ASN A 77 56.52 -26.77 8.16
CA ASN A 77 55.72 -26.91 6.93
C ASN A 77 55.50 -28.31 6.34
N GLY A 78 54.40 -28.94 6.80
CA GLY A 78 53.67 -29.96 6.06
C GLY A 78 52.74 -29.33 5.02
N TYR A 79 52.81 -29.87 3.81
CA TYR A 79 51.83 -29.74 2.74
C TYR A 79 50.48 -30.35 3.18
N VAL A 80 49.38 -29.68 2.87
CA VAL A 80 48.02 -30.25 2.91
C VAL A 80 47.50 -30.23 1.47
N ASP A 81 46.97 -31.37 1.04
CA ASP A 81 46.47 -31.68 -0.30
C ASP A 81 45.52 -30.63 -0.90
N GLU A 82 45.73 -30.35 -2.19
CA GLU A 82 45.02 -29.37 -3.05
C GLU A 82 43.82 -29.99 -3.79
N GLU A 83 43.31 -31.17 -3.41
CA GLU A 83 42.29 -31.92 -4.20
C GLU A 83 40.88 -31.99 -3.57
N ASP A 84 40.42 -30.96 -2.86
CA ASP A 84 39.03 -30.87 -2.39
C ASP A 84 38.42 -29.46 -2.56
N GLU A 85 38.87 -28.71 -3.58
CA GLU A 85 38.27 -27.41 -3.93
C GLU A 85 37.18 -27.60 -5.01
N PRO A 86 35.91 -27.24 -4.75
CA PRO A 86 34.87 -27.29 -5.76
C PRO A 86 35.23 -26.35 -6.93
N PRO A 87 34.81 -26.65 -8.17
CA PRO A 87 35.12 -25.82 -9.33
C PRO A 87 34.72 -24.36 -9.08
N LEU A 88 35.52 -23.40 -9.56
CA LEU A 88 35.32 -21.95 -9.37
C LEU A 88 33.89 -21.45 -9.68
N LEU A 89 33.15 -22.14 -10.56
CA LEU A 89 31.76 -21.83 -10.89
C LEU A 89 30.79 -22.21 -9.76
N GLU A 90 31.05 -23.29 -9.05
CA GLU A 90 30.31 -23.73 -7.86
C GLU A 90 30.65 -22.83 -6.66
N GLU A 91 31.91 -22.42 -6.54
CA GLU A 91 32.33 -21.40 -5.55
C GLU A 91 31.69 -20.03 -5.79
N LEU A 92 31.50 -19.62 -7.06
CA LEU A 92 30.78 -18.40 -7.44
C LEU A 92 29.24 -18.55 -7.48
N GLY A 93 28.69 -19.75 -7.27
CA GLY A 93 27.25 -20.02 -7.36
C GLY A 93 26.64 -19.84 -8.77
N ILE A 94 27.43 -20.04 -9.84
CA ILE A 94 27.01 -19.94 -11.23
C ILE A 94 26.74 -21.33 -11.81
N ASP A 95 25.49 -21.66 -12.10
CA ASP A 95 25.11 -22.89 -12.81
C ASP A 95 24.74 -22.60 -14.29
N PRO A 96 25.61 -22.96 -15.26
CA PRO A 96 25.35 -22.72 -16.69
C PRO A 96 24.15 -23.49 -17.25
N LYS A 97 23.89 -24.70 -16.75
CA LYS A 97 22.74 -25.52 -17.21
C LYS A 97 21.44 -24.82 -16.82
N ARG A 98 21.44 -24.19 -15.65
CA ARG A 98 20.31 -23.47 -15.12
C ARG A 98 20.02 -22.15 -15.81
N ILE A 99 21.08 -21.40 -16.13
CA ILE A 99 20.96 -20.20 -16.98
C ILE A 99 20.33 -20.57 -18.31
N LEU A 100 20.76 -21.68 -18.93
CA LEU A 100 20.21 -22.15 -20.20
C LEU A 100 18.74 -22.55 -20.08
N GLN A 101 18.38 -23.29 -19.03
CA GLN A 101 17.01 -23.72 -18.77
C GLN A 101 16.05 -22.55 -18.54
N LYS A 102 16.42 -21.58 -17.70
CA LYS A 102 15.63 -20.35 -17.47
C LYS A 102 15.53 -19.47 -18.71
N THR A 103 16.61 -19.37 -19.47
CA THR A 103 16.64 -18.66 -20.77
C THR A 103 15.67 -19.32 -21.77
N LEU A 104 15.69 -20.65 -21.86
CA LEU A 104 14.80 -21.41 -22.75
C LEU A 104 13.33 -21.30 -22.33
N ALA A 105 13.05 -21.29 -21.03
CA ALA A 105 11.71 -21.07 -20.50
C ALA A 105 11.15 -19.71 -20.95
N VAL A 106 11.95 -18.64 -20.84
CA VAL A 106 11.54 -17.29 -21.27
C VAL A 106 11.39 -17.16 -22.79
N LEU A 107 12.21 -17.85 -23.57
CA LEU A 107 12.18 -17.82 -25.03
C LEU A 107 10.98 -18.54 -25.65
N ASN A 108 10.22 -19.33 -24.89
CA ASN A 108 9.03 -19.99 -25.41
C ASN A 108 7.80 -19.70 -24.54
N PRO A 109 7.11 -18.56 -24.77
CA PRO A 109 5.93 -18.17 -23.98
C PRO A 109 4.72 -19.09 -24.21
N PHE A 110 4.71 -19.88 -25.27
CA PHE A 110 3.58 -20.76 -25.66
C PHE A 110 3.81 -22.25 -25.36
N HIS A 111 4.91 -22.62 -24.71
CA HIS A 111 5.15 -24.02 -24.34
C HIS A 111 4.11 -24.50 -23.30
N LYS A 112 3.65 -25.75 -23.45
CA LYS A 112 2.80 -26.40 -22.44
C LYS A 112 3.66 -26.75 -21.22
N ARG A 113 3.15 -26.39 -20.03
CA ARG A 113 3.72 -26.62 -18.69
C ARG A 113 4.56 -27.91 -18.64
N GLY A 114 5.87 -27.75 -18.50
CA GLY A 114 6.80 -28.82 -18.15
C GLY A 114 7.46 -28.53 -16.81
N GLU A 115 8.33 -29.43 -16.33
CA GLU A 115 9.09 -29.32 -15.06
C GLU A 115 9.89 -27.99 -14.91
N LEU A 116 10.13 -27.29 -16.02
CA LEU A 116 10.86 -26.01 -16.07
C LEU A 116 10.04 -24.78 -15.61
N ASP A 117 8.72 -24.92 -15.47
CA ASP A 117 7.80 -23.87 -15.01
C ASP A 117 7.36 -24.09 -13.54
N ASP A 118 7.97 -25.03 -12.82
CA ASP A 118 7.61 -25.34 -11.44
C ASP A 118 8.02 -24.21 -10.48
N ALA A 119 7.03 -23.68 -9.75
CA ALA A 119 7.23 -22.58 -8.79
C ALA A 119 8.33 -22.87 -7.76
N ASN A 120 8.45 -24.12 -7.32
CA ASN A 120 9.47 -24.54 -6.37
C ASN A 120 10.88 -24.45 -6.99
N TYR A 121 11.04 -24.81 -8.27
CA TYR A 121 12.33 -24.71 -8.98
C TYR A 121 12.74 -23.25 -9.23
N LEU A 122 11.76 -22.36 -9.43
CA LEU A 122 11.99 -20.92 -9.61
C LEU A 122 12.28 -20.18 -8.30
N LEU A 123 11.72 -20.65 -7.18
CA LEU A 123 11.83 -20.01 -5.86
C LEU A 123 13.01 -20.50 -5.03
N GLN A 124 13.37 -21.79 -5.12
CA GLN A 124 14.28 -22.41 -4.15
C GLN A 124 15.74 -22.00 -4.32
N ASP A 125 16.17 -21.67 -5.54
CA ASP A 125 17.54 -21.23 -5.82
C ASP A 125 17.47 -20.04 -6.79
N SER A 126 17.88 -18.82 -6.43
CA SER A 126 17.71 -17.66 -7.34
C SER A 126 19.02 -17.30 -8.03
N ASP A 127 19.19 -17.65 -9.31
CA ASP A 127 20.40 -17.28 -10.08
C ASP A 127 20.35 -15.82 -10.47
N LEU A 128 21.24 -15.02 -9.89
CA LEU A 128 21.38 -13.61 -10.22
C LEU A 128 22.42 -13.35 -11.33
N ALA A 129 23.34 -14.30 -11.54
CA ALA A 129 24.45 -14.16 -12.49
C ALA A 129 24.01 -13.96 -13.95
N GLY A 130 23.06 -14.77 -14.45
CA GLY A 130 22.51 -14.64 -15.80
C GLY A 130 21.83 -13.29 -16.07
N PRO A 131 20.84 -12.89 -15.24
CA PRO A 131 20.19 -11.58 -15.29
C PRO A 131 21.17 -10.40 -15.30
N VAL A 132 22.18 -10.42 -14.42
CA VAL A 132 23.20 -9.39 -14.36
C VAL A 132 24.02 -9.36 -15.66
N ALA A 133 24.41 -10.52 -16.18
CA ALA A 133 25.12 -10.59 -17.47
C ALA A 133 24.29 -10.02 -18.63
N PHE A 134 22.99 -10.29 -18.70
CA PHE A 134 22.11 -9.72 -19.72
C PHE A 134 21.98 -8.20 -19.60
N CYS A 135 21.88 -7.67 -18.37
CA CYS A 135 21.88 -6.23 -18.12
C CYS A 135 23.18 -5.56 -18.57
N LEU A 136 24.34 -6.20 -18.31
CA LEU A 136 25.64 -5.69 -18.75
C LEU A 136 25.78 -5.70 -20.28
N ILE A 137 25.31 -6.76 -20.95
CA ILE A 137 25.29 -6.84 -22.42
C ILE A 137 24.40 -5.74 -22.99
N PHE A 138 23.19 -5.58 -22.44
CA PHE A 138 22.27 -4.53 -22.87
C PHE A 138 22.89 -3.13 -22.74
N ALA A 139 23.55 -2.86 -21.61
CA ALA A 139 24.25 -1.61 -21.36
C ALA A 139 25.41 -1.36 -22.33
N ALA A 140 26.20 -2.40 -22.63
CA ALA A 140 27.27 -2.33 -23.62
C ALA A 140 26.71 -2.02 -25.02
N CYS A 141 25.60 -2.67 -25.41
CA CYS A 141 24.94 -2.42 -26.69
C CYS A 141 24.42 -0.97 -26.81
N LEU A 142 23.78 -0.45 -25.76
CA LEU A 142 23.29 0.94 -25.74
C LEU A 142 24.43 1.97 -25.80
N SER A 143 25.56 1.65 -25.16
CA SER A 143 26.77 2.50 -25.17
C SER A 143 27.44 2.54 -26.54
N LEU A 144 27.42 1.43 -27.28
CA LEU A 144 27.96 1.33 -28.63
C LEU A 144 27.03 1.92 -29.71
N ALA A 145 25.73 1.96 -29.46
CA ALA A 145 24.71 2.44 -30.40
C ALA A 145 24.60 3.99 -30.49
N ASP A 146 25.62 4.72 -30.05
CA ASP A 146 25.75 6.18 -30.14
C ASP A 146 24.57 6.95 -29.52
N SER A 147 24.00 6.38 -28.45
CA SER A 147 22.92 7.00 -27.69
C SER A 147 23.50 7.71 -26.47
N THR A 148 23.11 8.96 -26.23
CA THR A 148 23.38 9.70 -25.00
C THR A 148 22.55 9.14 -23.83
N ALA A 149 22.46 7.82 -23.73
CA ALA A 149 21.68 7.13 -22.73
C ALA A 149 22.43 7.20 -21.41
N ASN A 150 21.83 7.89 -20.43
CA ASN A 150 22.30 7.86 -19.06
C ASN A 150 22.15 6.43 -18.54
N PHE A 151 23.24 5.64 -18.57
CA PHE A 151 23.27 4.25 -18.08
C PHE A 151 22.65 4.13 -16.67
N SER A 152 22.88 5.15 -15.83
CA SER A 152 22.28 5.28 -14.49
C SER A 152 20.76 5.33 -14.49
N TYR A 153 20.13 5.90 -15.53
CA TYR A 153 18.67 5.98 -15.65
C TYR A 153 18.04 4.62 -15.96
N VAL A 154 18.64 3.86 -16.88
CA VAL A 154 18.17 2.50 -17.23
C VAL A 154 18.33 1.57 -16.04
N TYR A 155 19.48 1.63 -15.36
CA TYR A 155 19.72 0.88 -14.13
C TYR A 155 18.73 1.27 -13.01
N GLY A 156 18.51 2.57 -12.80
CA GLY A 156 17.56 3.08 -11.81
C GLY A 156 16.13 2.61 -12.07
N LEU A 157 15.63 2.74 -13.30
CA LEU A 157 14.31 2.24 -13.68
C LEU A 157 14.17 0.72 -13.49
N ALA A 158 15.22 -0.06 -13.81
CA ALA A 158 15.18 -1.52 -13.63
C ALA A 158 15.10 -1.91 -12.16
N VAL A 159 15.90 -1.29 -11.29
CA VAL A 159 15.89 -1.56 -9.84
C VAL A 159 14.56 -1.12 -9.23
N THR A 160 14.07 0.08 -9.54
CA THR A 160 12.77 0.57 -9.06
C THR A 160 11.63 -0.33 -9.53
N SER A 161 11.67 -0.82 -10.77
CA SER A 161 10.67 -1.76 -11.30
C SER A 161 10.71 -3.10 -10.56
N CYS A 162 11.89 -3.62 -10.21
CA CYS A 162 12.01 -4.85 -9.42
C CYS A 162 11.47 -4.67 -7.99
N ILE A 163 11.73 -3.52 -7.35
CA ILE A 163 11.21 -3.21 -6.00
C ILE A 163 9.68 -3.10 -6.04
N PHE A 164 9.13 -2.37 -7.02
CA PHE A 164 7.69 -2.22 -7.17
C PHE A 164 7.00 -3.57 -7.41
N MET A 165 7.58 -4.40 -8.29
CA MET A 165 7.06 -5.74 -8.55
C MET A 165 7.18 -6.67 -7.36
N TYR A 166 8.24 -6.54 -6.54
CA TYR A 166 8.35 -7.26 -5.28
C TYR A 166 7.25 -6.88 -4.30
N ILE A 167 7.02 -5.59 -4.08
CA ILE A 167 5.93 -5.13 -3.20
C ILE A 167 4.58 -5.64 -3.72
N LEU A 168 4.31 -5.52 -5.01
CA LEU A 168 3.06 -5.97 -5.63
C LEU A 168 2.85 -7.49 -5.45
N LEU A 169 3.87 -8.31 -5.74
CA LEU A 169 3.76 -9.76 -5.56
C LEU A 169 3.69 -10.16 -4.09
N SER A 170 4.39 -9.48 -3.19
CA SER A 170 4.32 -9.72 -1.75
C SER A 170 2.94 -9.38 -1.18
N LEU A 171 2.26 -8.37 -1.73
CA LEU A 171 0.89 -8.03 -1.34
C LEU A 171 -0.16 -8.98 -1.95
N MET A 172 0.07 -9.47 -3.17
CA MET A 172 -0.86 -10.36 -3.87
C MET A 172 -0.72 -11.83 -3.46
N SER A 173 0.50 -12.28 -3.10
CA SER A 173 0.75 -13.69 -2.81
C SER A 173 0.49 -14.00 -1.34
N ARG A 174 -0.31 -15.06 -1.12
CA ARG A 174 -0.51 -15.66 0.21
C ARG A 174 0.65 -16.58 0.61
N ARG A 175 1.70 -16.69 -0.23
CA ARG A 175 2.84 -17.60 -0.06
C ARG A 175 4.06 -16.83 0.46
N ASN A 176 4.50 -17.14 1.67
CA ASN A 176 5.58 -16.42 2.38
C ASN A 176 7.01 -16.69 1.82
N ASN A 177 7.15 -17.39 0.69
CA ASN A 177 8.45 -17.87 0.19
C ASN A 177 8.98 -17.04 -0.99
N ILE A 178 8.33 -15.93 -1.36
CA ILE A 178 8.80 -15.09 -2.47
C ILE A 178 9.93 -14.18 -1.98
N THR A 179 11.15 -14.44 -2.44
CA THR A 179 12.31 -13.58 -2.15
C THR A 179 12.50 -12.52 -3.23
N PHE A 180 13.10 -11.39 -2.87
CA PHE A 180 13.46 -10.33 -3.82
C PHE A 180 14.39 -10.86 -4.94
N SER A 181 15.33 -11.75 -4.58
CA SER A 181 16.27 -12.36 -5.53
C SER A 181 15.55 -13.19 -6.61
N SER A 182 14.49 -13.91 -6.23
CA SER A 182 13.69 -14.70 -7.18
C SER A 182 12.99 -13.84 -8.21
N ILE A 183 12.40 -12.70 -7.80
CA ILE A 183 11.73 -11.77 -8.70
C ILE A 183 12.73 -11.07 -9.60
N ALA A 184 13.85 -10.59 -9.03
CA ALA A 184 14.92 -9.97 -9.79
C ALA A 184 15.49 -10.94 -10.85
N SER A 185 15.64 -12.22 -10.48
CA SER A 185 16.08 -13.27 -11.40
C SER A 185 15.10 -13.42 -12.56
N VAL A 186 13.82 -13.66 -12.28
CA VAL A 186 12.76 -13.85 -13.28
C VAL A 186 12.62 -12.66 -14.22
N LEU A 187 12.52 -11.44 -13.67
CA LEU A 187 12.38 -10.23 -14.48
C LEU A 187 13.61 -9.99 -15.36
N GLY A 188 14.80 -10.25 -14.85
CA GLY A 188 16.03 -10.09 -15.62
C GLY A 188 16.18 -11.09 -16.76
N TYR A 189 15.76 -12.36 -16.60
CA TYR A 189 15.70 -13.29 -17.74
C TYR A 189 14.69 -12.84 -18.79
N CYS A 190 13.56 -12.25 -18.39
CA CYS A 190 12.53 -11.75 -19.30
C CYS A 190 12.98 -10.55 -20.15
N LEU A 191 14.09 -9.88 -19.81
CA LEU A 191 14.67 -8.82 -20.63
C LEU A 191 15.37 -9.34 -21.90
N LEU A 192 15.62 -10.65 -22.02
CA LEU A 192 16.39 -11.23 -23.11
C LEU A 192 15.93 -10.84 -24.52
N PRO A 193 14.62 -10.83 -24.88
CA PRO A 193 14.17 -10.38 -26.20
C PRO A 193 14.57 -8.93 -26.52
N VAL A 194 14.57 -8.07 -25.49
CA VAL A 194 14.97 -6.66 -25.59
C VAL A 194 16.48 -6.55 -25.77
N VAL A 195 17.26 -7.39 -25.08
CA VAL A 195 18.72 -7.46 -25.26
C VAL A 195 19.08 -7.89 -26.68
N VAL A 196 18.41 -8.91 -27.23
CA VAL A 196 18.64 -9.36 -28.62
C VAL A 196 18.35 -8.26 -29.64
N LEU A 197 17.27 -7.50 -29.43
CA LEU A 197 16.95 -6.35 -30.27
C LEU A 197 18.04 -5.27 -30.17
N ALA A 198 18.50 -4.95 -28.96
CA ALA A 198 19.56 -3.97 -28.74
C ALA A 198 20.88 -4.40 -29.38
N SER A 199 21.25 -5.68 -29.29
CA SER A 199 22.42 -6.24 -29.99
C SER A 199 22.27 -6.12 -31.51
N SER A 200 21.08 -6.38 -32.05
CA SER A 200 20.81 -6.27 -33.48
C SER A 200 20.88 -4.82 -33.97
N SER A 201 20.59 -3.86 -33.10
CA SER A 201 20.65 -2.42 -33.40
C SER A 201 22.06 -1.89 -33.70
N ILE A 202 23.11 -2.62 -33.29
CA ILE A 202 24.51 -2.28 -33.60
C ILE A 202 24.80 -2.48 -35.09
N PHE A 203 24.27 -3.55 -35.68
CA PHE A 203 24.53 -3.91 -37.07
C PHE A 203 23.51 -3.31 -38.04
N ILE A 204 22.29 -3.06 -37.57
CA ILE A 204 21.17 -2.58 -38.38
C ILE A 204 20.63 -1.29 -37.77
N THR A 205 20.52 -0.23 -38.58
CA THR A 205 19.88 1.01 -38.14
C THR A 205 18.38 0.79 -37.94
N LEU A 206 17.95 0.75 -36.67
CA LEU A 206 16.53 0.61 -36.29
C LEU A 206 15.76 1.94 -36.35
N ARG A 207 16.31 2.99 -36.98
CA ARG A 207 15.67 4.30 -37.13
C ARG A 207 14.63 4.23 -38.26
N GLY A 208 13.44 3.73 -37.95
CA GLY A 208 12.32 3.66 -38.88
C GLY A 208 11.13 2.86 -38.33
N PRO A 209 10.01 2.79 -39.08
CA PRO A 209 8.79 2.10 -38.64
C PRO A 209 9.03 0.60 -38.40
N VAL A 210 9.92 -0.02 -39.17
CA VAL A 210 10.32 -1.44 -38.99
C VAL A 210 11.00 -1.64 -37.64
N GLY A 211 11.89 -0.74 -37.24
CA GLY A 211 12.54 -0.79 -35.93
C GLY A 211 11.55 -0.59 -34.78
N SER A 212 10.60 0.32 -34.93
CA SER A 212 9.53 0.52 -33.94
C SER A 212 8.61 -0.71 -33.80
N ILE A 213 8.27 -1.37 -34.91
CA ILE A 213 7.47 -2.61 -34.88
C ILE A 213 8.26 -3.74 -34.18
N LEU A 214 9.53 -3.92 -34.50
CA LEU A 214 10.38 -4.92 -33.85
C LEU A 214 10.56 -4.64 -32.35
N ALA A 215 10.70 -3.36 -31.96
CA ALA A 215 10.73 -2.95 -30.56
C ALA A 215 9.43 -3.28 -29.83
N LEU A 216 8.28 -2.98 -30.44
CA LEU A 216 6.98 -3.33 -29.86
C LEU A 216 6.82 -4.84 -29.68
N LEU A 217 7.21 -5.64 -30.67
CA LEU A 217 7.16 -7.10 -30.60
C LEU A 217 8.09 -7.65 -29.51
N ALA A 218 9.30 -7.12 -29.36
CA ALA A 218 10.24 -7.53 -28.32
C ALA A 218 9.72 -7.20 -26.92
N VAL A 219 9.11 -6.03 -26.73
CA VAL A 219 8.48 -5.63 -25.46
C VAL A 219 7.29 -6.54 -25.15
N ILE A 220 6.38 -6.76 -26.11
CA ILE A 220 5.24 -7.67 -25.93
C ILE A 220 5.72 -9.08 -25.55
N TRP A 221 6.77 -9.58 -26.21
CA TRP A 221 7.35 -10.88 -25.89
C TRP A 221 7.88 -10.94 -24.46
N ALA A 222 8.70 -9.95 -24.07
CA ALA A 222 9.24 -9.86 -22.71
C ALA A 222 8.13 -9.79 -21.66
N THR A 223 7.08 -9.01 -21.90
CA THR A 223 5.93 -8.86 -21.00
C THR A 223 5.12 -10.16 -20.88
N LEU A 224 4.87 -10.87 -21.98
CA LEU A 224 4.16 -12.15 -21.96
C LEU A 224 4.95 -13.22 -21.20
N SER A 225 6.28 -13.29 -21.42
CA SER A 225 7.15 -14.22 -20.70
C SER A 225 7.23 -13.91 -19.19
N ALA A 226 7.35 -12.63 -18.82
CA ALA A 226 7.37 -12.19 -17.42
C ALA A 226 6.05 -12.50 -16.71
N SER A 227 4.93 -12.17 -17.35
CA SER A 227 3.60 -12.44 -16.79
C SER A 227 3.41 -13.93 -16.51
N ARG A 228 3.76 -14.81 -17.46
CA ARG A 228 3.61 -16.25 -17.29
C ARG A 228 4.45 -16.77 -16.11
N LEU A 229 5.70 -16.33 -16.00
CA LEU A 229 6.64 -16.82 -15.00
C LEU A 229 6.29 -16.32 -13.59
N LEU A 230 5.80 -15.08 -13.47
CA LEU A 230 5.30 -14.54 -12.21
C LEU A 230 4.01 -15.24 -11.77
N ILE A 231 3.12 -15.59 -12.70
CA ILE A 231 1.92 -16.39 -12.37
C ILE A 231 2.31 -17.79 -11.87
N ALA A 232 3.31 -18.41 -12.50
CA ALA A 232 3.84 -19.69 -12.03
C ALA A 232 4.34 -19.59 -10.58
N ILE A 233 5.04 -18.51 -10.24
CA ILE A 233 5.50 -18.22 -8.87
C ILE A 233 4.32 -17.99 -7.90
N CYS A 234 3.28 -17.26 -8.32
CA CYS A 234 2.12 -16.96 -7.47
C CYS A 234 1.20 -18.16 -7.25
N GLY A 235 1.20 -19.17 -8.14
CA GLY A 235 0.49 -20.43 -7.94
C GLY A 235 -1.03 -20.38 -8.06
N GLU A 236 -1.63 -19.28 -8.55
CA GLU A 236 -3.07 -19.16 -8.74
C GLU A 236 -3.44 -18.94 -10.22
N GLU A 237 -3.95 -19.99 -10.87
CA GLU A 237 -4.38 -19.94 -12.28
C GLU A 237 -5.59 -19.03 -12.53
N ASN A 238 -6.34 -18.69 -11.48
CA ASN A 238 -7.61 -17.95 -11.56
C ASN A 238 -7.45 -16.42 -11.51
N GLN A 239 -6.25 -15.89 -11.24
CA GLN A 239 -6.01 -14.44 -11.19
C GLN A 239 -5.40 -13.86 -12.48
N ARG A 240 -5.30 -14.68 -13.55
CA ARG A 240 -4.88 -14.25 -14.90
C ARG A 240 -5.50 -12.93 -15.38
N PRO A 241 -6.82 -12.68 -15.22
CA PRO A 241 -7.41 -11.43 -15.67
C PRO A 241 -7.06 -10.22 -14.79
N LEU A 242 -6.71 -10.42 -13.51
CA LEU A 242 -6.41 -9.35 -12.56
C LEU A 242 -5.00 -8.79 -12.74
N ILE A 243 -4.03 -9.64 -13.10
CA ILE A 243 -2.65 -9.24 -13.43
C ILE A 243 -2.55 -8.68 -14.85
N ALA A 244 -3.42 -9.12 -15.78
CA ALA A 244 -3.50 -8.58 -17.13
C ALA A 244 -4.30 -7.27 -17.23
N TYR A 245 -5.09 -6.93 -16.20
CA TYR A 245 -5.96 -5.75 -16.16
C TYR A 245 -5.23 -4.41 -16.41
N PRO A 246 -3.99 -4.17 -15.90
CA PRO A 246 -3.24 -2.95 -16.23
C PRO A 246 -2.64 -2.95 -17.65
N CYS A 247 -2.59 -4.10 -18.32
CA CYS A 247 -1.83 -4.31 -19.57
C CYS A 247 -2.71 -4.51 -20.81
N LEU A 248 -4.03 -4.69 -20.66
CA LEU A 248 -4.97 -4.78 -21.77
C LEU A 248 -5.52 -3.38 -22.09
N PRO A 249 -5.35 -2.84 -23.31
CA PRO A 249 -6.16 -1.72 -23.75
C PRO A 249 -7.62 -2.17 -23.72
N SER A 250 -8.39 -1.56 -22.82
CA SER A 250 -9.78 -1.91 -22.57
C SER A 250 -10.58 -1.86 -23.87
N ASP A 251 -11.40 -2.89 -24.11
CA ASP A 251 -12.29 -2.99 -25.26
C ASP A 251 -13.13 -1.70 -25.42
N PRO A 252 -13.03 -0.97 -26.54
CA PRO A 252 -13.77 0.29 -26.74
C PRO A 252 -15.29 0.10 -26.81
N ALA A 253 -15.80 -1.14 -26.83
CA ALA A 253 -17.23 -1.45 -26.85
C ALA A 253 -17.88 -1.62 -25.46
N GLN A 254 -17.12 -1.82 -24.38
CA GLN A 254 -17.65 -1.74 -23.02
C GLN A 254 -17.55 -0.30 -22.53
N VAL A 255 -18.66 0.44 -22.63
CA VAL A 255 -18.80 1.75 -22.00
C VAL A 255 -18.79 1.52 -20.48
N GLN A 256 -17.60 1.47 -19.88
CA GLN A 256 -17.44 1.44 -18.43
C GLN A 256 -17.93 2.78 -17.90
N GLN A 257 -18.93 2.75 -17.01
CA GLN A 257 -19.35 3.93 -16.27
C GLN A 257 -18.36 4.12 -15.11
N PRO A 258 -17.49 5.15 -15.17
CA PRO A 258 -16.50 5.35 -14.13
C PRO A 258 -17.15 5.81 -12.82
N ILE A 259 -16.63 5.30 -11.70
CA ILE A 259 -16.96 5.75 -10.34
C ILE A 259 -15.69 6.34 -9.73
N LEU A 260 -15.79 7.56 -9.21
CA LEU A 260 -14.76 8.18 -8.39
C LEU A 260 -15.08 7.91 -6.92
N VAL A 261 -14.21 7.16 -6.26
CA VAL A 261 -14.27 6.94 -4.81
C VAL A 261 -13.24 7.83 -4.13
N CYS A 262 -13.71 8.68 -3.22
CA CYS A 262 -12.87 9.54 -2.39
C CYS A 262 -13.01 9.15 -0.93
N THR A 263 -11.89 9.11 -0.20
CA THR A 263 -11.88 8.99 1.25
C THR A 263 -11.11 10.16 1.86
N ALA A 264 -11.61 10.72 2.96
CA ALA A 264 -10.97 11.80 3.69
C ALA A 264 -11.02 11.57 5.20
N HIS A 265 -10.04 12.14 5.91
CA HIS A 265 -10.05 12.26 7.37
C HIS A 265 -9.77 13.73 7.69
N ILE A 266 -10.80 14.44 8.12
CA ILE A 266 -10.79 15.89 8.37
C ILE A 266 -10.29 16.16 9.80
N HIS A 267 -9.71 17.34 10.02
CA HIS A 267 -9.17 17.73 11.33
C HIS A 267 -10.17 17.48 12.48
N TRP A 268 -9.67 17.01 13.63
CA TRP A 268 -10.52 16.45 14.69
C TRP A 268 -11.00 17.49 15.72
N ASP A 269 -10.19 18.50 16.02
CA ASP A 269 -10.41 19.38 17.17
C ASP A 269 -11.77 20.11 17.08
N PRO A 270 -12.67 19.95 18.06
CA PRO A 270 -13.99 20.60 18.09
C PRO A 270 -13.93 22.12 18.01
N GLU A 271 -12.84 22.75 18.48
CA GLU A 271 -12.68 24.19 18.39
C GLU A 271 -12.46 24.63 16.94
N PHE A 272 -11.97 23.80 16.02
CA PHE A 272 -11.58 24.25 14.68
C PHE A 272 -12.63 23.93 13.61
N CYS A 273 -13.90 24.28 13.84
CA CYS A 273 -14.99 24.07 12.88
C CYS A 273 -14.77 24.81 11.54
N ASP A 274 -14.09 25.94 11.55
CA ASP A 274 -13.67 26.71 10.39
C ASP A 274 -12.67 25.92 9.53
N VAL A 275 -11.68 25.29 10.17
CA VAL A 275 -10.69 24.45 9.47
C VAL A 275 -11.37 23.27 8.80
N LYS A 276 -12.28 22.58 9.50
CA LYS A 276 -13.02 21.43 8.96
C LYS A 276 -13.83 21.81 7.72
N LEU A 277 -14.53 22.95 7.79
CA LEU A 277 -15.30 23.49 6.67
C LEU A 277 -14.40 23.87 5.48
N ILE A 278 -13.30 24.59 5.72
CA ILE A 278 -12.37 24.99 4.67
C ILE A 278 -11.71 23.76 4.01
N GLN A 279 -11.29 22.76 4.80
CA GLN A 279 -10.74 21.51 4.27
C GLN A 279 -11.75 20.79 3.35
N THR A 280 -13.02 20.76 3.75
CA THR A 280 -14.10 20.16 2.95
C THR A 280 -14.36 20.93 1.66
N MET A 281 -14.27 22.27 1.70
CA MET A 281 -14.38 23.11 0.51
C MET A 281 -13.22 22.90 -0.46
N MET A 282 -11.98 22.82 0.05
CA MET A 282 -10.80 22.52 -0.74
C MET A 282 -10.89 21.14 -1.38
N LEU A 283 -11.29 20.13 -0.60
CA LEU A 283 -11.53 18.77 -1.09
C LEU A 283 -12.55 18.76 -2.23
N SER A 284 -13.68 19.47 -2.06
CA SER A 284 -14.72 19.55 -3.08
C SER A 284 -14.22 20.21 -4.37
N ASN A 285 -13.37 21.24 -4.27
CA ASN A 285 -12.77 21.89 -5.43
C ASN A 285 -11.78 20.97 -6.17
N GLU A 286 -10.93 20.24 -5.43
CA GLU A 286 -10.01 19.28 -6.03
C GLU A 286 -10.74 18.09 -6.67
N LEU A 287 -11.80 17.58 -6.03
CA LEU A 287 -12.64 16.54 -6.62
C LEU A 287 -13.25 16.99 -7.94
N ARG A 288 -13.65 18.27 -8.05
CA ARG A 288 -14.16 18.83 -9.30
C ARG A 288 -13.07 18.85 -10.37
N SER A 289 -11.86 19.30 -10.03
CA SER A 289 -10.71 19.31 -10.94
C SER A 289 -10.38 17.90 -11.46
N ILE A 290 -10.36 16.91 -10.56
CA ILE A 290 -10.12 15.50 -10.91
C ILE A 290 -11.23 14.98 -11.84
N LEU A 291 -12.50 15.29 -11.56
CA LEU A 291 -13.63 14.87 -12.40
C LEU A 291 -13.59 15.50 -13.78
N ASP A 292 -13.23 16.78 -13.88
CA ASP A 292 -13.10 17.48 -15.17
C ASP A 292 -11.94 16.91 -16.00
N GLN A 293 -10.83 16.51 -15.37
CA GLN A 293 -9.70 15.83 -16.04
C GLN A 293 -10.06 14.40 -16.46
N ALA A 294 -10.75 13.65 -15.60
CA ALA A 294 -11.22 12.30 -15.89
C ALA A 294 -12.22 12.31 -17.06
N GLY A 295 -13.18 13.24 -17.06
CA GLY A 295 -14.15 13.40 -18.15
C GLY A 295 -13.52 13.64 -19.52
N GLN A 296 -12.37 14.33 -19.56
CA GLN A 296 -11.60 14.56 -20.80
C GLN A 296 -10.80 13.34 -21.24
N SER A 297 -10.26 12.56 -20.30
CA SER A 297 -9.40 11.41 -20.56
C SER A 297 -10.18 10.20 -21.10
N PHE A 298 -11.44 10.04 -20.71
CA PHE A 298 -12.28 8.89 -21.11
C PHE A 298 -12.98 9.06 -22.47
N ARG A 299 -12.95 10.24 -23.11
CA ARG A 299 -13.58 10.46 -24.43
C ARG A 299 -12.74 11.33 -25.36
N LEU A 300 -11.91 10.70 -26.20
CA LEU A 300 -11.33 11.33 -27.39
C LEU A 300 -12.45 11.70 -28.39
N GLY A 301 -12.89 12.96 -28.39
CA GLY A 301 -13.68 13.54 -29.51
C GLY A 301 -15.18 13.74 -29.31
N HIS A 302 -15.72 13.71 -28.08
CA HIS A 302 -17.10 14.15 -27.80
C HIS A 302 -17.13 15.15 -26.64
N LYS A 303 -18.09 16.09 -26.67
CA LYS A 303 -18.21 17.19 -25.70
C LYS A 303 -18.14 16.68 -24.25
N PRO A 304 -17.46 17.42 -23.35
CA PRO A 304 -17.28 17.04 -21.95
C PRO A 304 -18.60 17.19 -21.22
N ASP A 305 -19.35 16.10 -21.06
CA ASP A 305 -20.37 16.03 -20.03
C ASP A 305 -19.71 15.46 -18.77
N SER A 306 -19.25 16.35 -17.87
CA SER A 306 -18.72 16.02 -16.54
C SER A 306 -19.71 15.21 -15.67
N SER A 307 -20.96 15.02 -16.14
CA SER A 307 -22.04 14.27 -15.48
C SER A 307 -21.93 12.75 -15.58
N ASN A 308 -20.91 12.21 -16.26
CA ASN A 308 -20.80 10.77 -16.50
C ASN A 308 -20.05 9.99 -15.41
N VAL A 309 -19.21 10.65 -14.61
CA VAL A 309 -18.48 10.02 -13.51
C VAL A 309 -19.29 10.17 -12.22
N GLN A 310 -19.60 9.07 -11.54
CA GLN A 310 -20.34 9.10 -10.28
C GLN A 310 -19.40 9.26 -9.09
N LEU A 311 -19.71 10.14 -8.15
CA LEU A 311 -18.91 10.37 -6.95
C LEU A 311 -19.48 9.60 -5.75
N LEU A 312 -18.60 8.84 -5.09
CA LEU A 312 -18.78 8.27 -3.77
C LEU A 312 -17.72 8.88 -2.83
N LEU A 313 -18.15 9.61 -1.81
CA LEU A 313 -17.27 10.29 -0.86
C LEU A 313 -17.49 9.71 0.53
N CYS A 314 -16.48 9.05 1.07
CA CYS A 314 -16.49 8.44 2.39
C CYS A 314 -15.51 9.17 3.31
N GLY A 315 -15.66 9.03 4.62
CA GLY A 315 -14.62 9.48 5.53
C GLY A 315 -15.09 9.83 6.92
N ASP A 316 -14.10 10.10 7.77
CA ASP A 316 -14.28 10.75 9.06
C ASP A 316 -14.19 12.26 8.86
N PHE A 317 -15.31 12.95 9.01
CA PHE A 317 -15.40 14.40 8.86
C PHE A 317 -15.22 15.13 10.18
N ASN A 318 -15.16 14.41 11.31
CA ASN A 318 -15.10 14.99 12.65
C ASN A 318 -16.15 16.10 12.87
N SER A 319 -17.31 15.97 12.23
CA SER A 319 -18.32 17.01 12.11
C SER A 319 -19.72 16.42 12.28
N LEU A 320 -20.52 17.01 13.18
CA LEU A 320 -21.88 16.56 13.46
C LEU A 320 -22.85 16.90 12.30
N PRO A 321 -24.03 16.25 12.22
CA PRO A 321 -24.99 16.47 11.13
C PRO A 321 -25.50 17.92 10.99
N ASP A 322 -25.45 18.71 12.06
CA ASP A 322 -25.87 20.12 12.11
C ASP A 322 -24.73 21.12 11.81
N SER A 323 -23.57 20.63 11.40
CA SER A 323 -22.41 21.46 11.06
C SER A 323 -22.49 22.03 9.64
N GLY A 324 -21.77 23.13 9.41
CA GLY A 324 -21.62 23.74 8.09
C GLY A 324 -20.93 22.82 7.08
N VAL A 325 -20.11 21.86 7.55
CA VAL A 325 -19.48 20.83 6.71
C VAL A 325 -20.55 19.97 6.03
N ILE A 326 -21.50 19.47 6.82
CA ILE A 326 -22.55 18.57 6.32
C ILE A 326 -23.60 19.37 5.54
N GLU A 327 -23.93 20.60 5.97
CA GLU A 327 -24.77 21.52 5.19
C GLU A 327 -24.18 21.78 3.80
N PHE A 328 -22.88 22.09 3.73
CA PHE A 328 -22.19 22.36 2.47
C PHE A 328 -22.30 21.16 1.52
N LEU A 329 -21.91 19.97 1.98
CA LEU A 329 -21.89 18.74 1.18
C LEU A 329 -23.28 18.31 0.69
N THR A 330 -24.31 18.42 1.53
CA THR A 330 -25.67 17.94 1.23
C THR A 330 -26.48 18.93 0.40
N SER A 331 -26.39 20.23 0.72
CA SER A 331 -27.18 21.28 0.07
C SER A 331 -26.49 21.81 -1.19
N GLY A 332 -25.18 21.59 -1.33
CA GLY A 332 -24.35 22.13 -2.40
C GLY A 332 -23.95 23.59 -2.18
N ARG A 333 -24.25 24.16 -1.02
CA ARG A 333 -23.93 25.56 -0.68
C ARG A 333 -23.75 25.78 0.82
N VAL A 334 -23.04 26.84 1.17
CA VAL A 334 -22.97 27.34 2.55
C VAL A 334 -22.84 28.86 2.51
N ALA A 335 -23.48 29.54 3.47
CA ALA A 335 -23.43 30.99 3.56
C ALA A 335 -22.01 31.48 3.94
N ALA A 336 -21.56 32.59 3.37
CA ALA A 336 -20.23 33.13 3.64
C ALA A 336 -20.08 33.72 5.06
N ASP A 337 -21.19 33.94 5.75
CA ASP A 337 -21.31 34.36 7.15
C ASP A 337 -21.79 33.21 8.07
N HIS A 338 -21.64 31.96 7.63
CA HIS A 338 -21.98 30.79 8.44
C HIS A 338 -21.21 30.79 9.76
N ARG A 339 -21.89 30.39 10.85
CA ARG A 339 -21.37 30.42 12.24
C ARG A 339 -20.02 29.70 12.39
N ASP A 340 -19.83 28.62 11.62
CA ASP A 340 -18.61 27.81 11.65
C ASP A 340 -17.38 28.54 11.10
N PHE A 341 -17.53 29.67 10.40
CA PHE A 341 -16.39 30.53 10.02
C PHE A 341 -15.91 31.45 11.16
N LYS A 342 -16.60 31.47 12.31
CA LYS A 342 -16.20 32.21 13.53
C LYS A 342 -15.91 33.70 13.32
N ASP A 343 -16.60 34.35 12.38
CA ASP A 343 -16.37 35.74 11.98
C ASP A 343 -14.93 36.04 11.48
N LEU A 344 -14.17 35.01 11.12
CA LEU A 344 -12.81 35.13 10.60
C LEU A 344 -12.85 35.53 9.11
N ALA A 345 -11.88 36.35 8.70
CA ALA A 345 -11.84 36.96 7.37
C ALA A 345 -11.30 36.00 6.28
N TYR A 346 -11.95 34.86 6.05
CA TYR A 346 -11.57 33.90 4.99
C TYR A 346 -12.19 34.21 3.62
N LYS A 347 -13.15 35.13 3.56
CA LYS A 347 -13.98 35.42 2.37
C LYS A 347 -13.17 35.66 1.09
N SER A 348 -12.15 36.50 1.16
CA SER A 348 -11.33 36.89 0.00
C SER A 348 -10.44 35.76 -0.54
N CYS A 349 -10.03 34.82 0.32
CA CYS A 349 -9.27 33.64 -0.09
C CYS A 349 -10.19 32.56 -0.67
N LEU A 350 -11.29 32.26 0.03
CA LEU A 350 -12.22 31.21 -0.36
C LEU A 350 -12.99 31.53 -1.65
N GLN A 351 -13.30 32.81 -1.91
CA GLN A 351 -13.89 33.23 -3.19
C GLN A 351 -13.02 32.86 -4.39
N LYS A 352 -11.68 32.91 -4.25
CA LYS A 352 -10.76 32.50 -5.32
C LYS A 352 -10.80 30.99 -5.57
N ILE A 353 -11.10 30.20 -4.55
CA ILE A 353 -11.09 28.73 -4.61
C ILE A 353 -12.44 28.20 -5.14
N SER A 354 -13.56 28.76 -4.71
CA SER A 354 -14.88 28.28 -5.14
C SER A 354 -15.28 28.69 -6.56
N GLY A 355 -14.57 29.64 -7.19
CA GLY A 355 -14.87 30.10 -8.55
C GLY A 355 -16.31 30.63 -8.72
N CYS A 356 -16.92 31.11 -7.63
CA CYS A 356 -18.31 31.53 -7.58
C CYS A 356 -18.40 33.06 -7.61
N ASP A 357 -19.10 33.60 -8.60
CA ASP A 357 -19.34 35.05 -8.75
C ASP A 357 -20.37 35.61 -7.76
N LYS A 358 -20.95 34.77 -6.90
CA LYS A 358 -21.92 35.19 -5.88
C LYS A 358 -21.20 35.67 -4.62
N PRO A 359 -21.45 36.90 -4.16
CA PRO A 359 -20.66 37.50 -3.08
C PRO A 359 -20.86 36.86 -1.70
N ASN A 360 -21.99 36.17 -1.47
CA ASN A 360 -22.43 35.78 -0.13
C ASN A 360 -22.54 34.27 0.13
N GLU A 361 -22.24 33.42 -0.85
CA GLU A 361 -22.37 31.96 -0.70
C GLU A 361 -21.22 31.24 -1.39
N PHE A 362 -20.74 30.18 -0.77
CA PHE A 362 -19.85 29.21 -1.40
C PHE A 362 -20.66 28.03 -1.89
N THR A 363 -20.38 27.54 -3.10
CA THR A 363 -21.21 26.50 -3.75
C THR A 363 -20.37 25.43 -4.41
N HIS A 364 -20.88 24.20 -4.47
CA HIS A 364 -20.36 23.14 -5.32
C HIS A 364 -21.46 22.50 -6.18
N SER A 365 -21.07 21.84 -7.27
CA SER A 365 -22.02 21.25 -8.24
C SER A 365 -22.51 19.86 -7.85
N PHE A 366 -21.80 19.14 -6.97
CA PHE A 366 -22.17 17.79 -6.57
C PHE A 366 -23.56 17.73 -5.92
N LYS A 367 -24.32 16.70 -6.29
CA LYS A 367 -25.64 16.40 -5.71
C LYS A 367 -25.50 15.20 -4.79
N LEU A 368 -24.93 15.43 -3.60
CA LEU A 368 -24.67 14.37 -2.64
C LEU A 368 -25.85 14.17 -1.69
N ALA A 369 -25.96 12.95 -1.18
CA ALA A 369 -26.80 12.58 -0.04
C ALA A 369 -26.01 11.67 0.88
N SER A 370 -26.19 11.80 2.19
CA SER A 370 -25.65 10.84 3.16
C SER A 370 -26.45 9.55 3.10
N ALA A 371 -25.78 8.40 3.12
CA ALA A 371 -26.41 7.08 3.23
C ALA A 371 -27.03 6.84 4.61
N TYR A 372 -26.46 7.44 5.65
CA TYR A 372 -26.89 7.29 7.03
C TYR A 372 -27.52 8.59 7.55
N SER A 373 -28.55 8.43 8.40
CA SER A 373 -29.16 9.49 9.19
C SER A 373 -29.16 9.10 10.66
N GLU A 374 -29.45 10.07 11.53
CA GLU A 374 -29.54 9.88 12.99
C GLU A 374 -30.59 8.81 13.39
N ASP A 375 -31.66 8.67 12.61
CA ASP A 375 -32.68 7.64 12.83
C ASP A 375 -32.16 6.21 12.58
N ILE A 376 -31.16 6.06 11.71
CA ILE A 376 -30.61 4.75 11.32
C ILE A 376 -29.46 4.38 12.25
N MET A 377 -28.48 5.28 12.40
CA MET A 377 -27.32 5.07 13.25
C MET A 377 -27.16 6.28 14.17
N PRO A 378 -27.40 6.14 15.48
CA PRO A 378 -27.38 7.27 16.41
C PRO A 378 -25.97 7.81 16.67
N TYR A 379 -24.94 7.00 16.44
CA TYR A 379 -23.54 7.38 16.62
C TYR A 379 -22.65 6.51 15.74
N THR A 380 -21.61 7.11 15.19
CA THR A 380 -20.55 6.40 14.47
C THR A 380 -19.29 6.33 15.32
N ASN A 381 -19.00 7.36 16.12
CA ASN A 381 -18.00 7.32 17.19
C ASN A 381 -18.69 7.18 18.55
N TYR A 382 -18.19 6.26 19.38
CA TYR A 382 -18.73 5.96 20.70
C TYR A 382 -17.61 5.81 21.73
N THR A 383 -17.24 6.92 22.36
CA THR A 383 -16.31 6.96 23.49
C THR A 383 -17.05 7.30 24.78
N PHE A 384 -16.34 7.33 25.91
CA PHE A 384 -16.94 7.73 27.18
C PHE A 384 -17.43 9.19 27.12
N ASP A 385 -16.55 10.10 26.64
CA ASP A 385 -16.78 11.55 26.63
C ASP A 385 -17.60 12.05 25.44
N PHE A 386 -17.51 11.36 24.29
CA PHE A 386 -18.16 11.78 23.06
C PHE A 386 -18.90 10.64 22.37
N LYS A 387 -20.13 10.91 21.94
CA LYS A 387 -20.97 10.00 21.16
C LYS A 387 -21.65 10.82 20.09
N GLY A 388 -21.43 10.49 18.82
CA GLY A 388 -22.00 11.27 17.73
C GLY A 388 -21.70 10.68 16.35
N ILE A 389 -22.35 11.25 15.35
CA ILE A 389 -22.16 10.90 13.94
C ILE A 389 -21.10 11.84 13.39
N ILE A 390 -19.94 11.29 13.09
CA ILE A 390 -18.82 12.03 12.47
C ILE A 390 -18.28 11.34 11.22
N ASP A 391 -18.69 10.09 10.98
CA ASP A 391 -18.35 9.30 9.80
C ASP A 391 -19.51 9.31 8.81
N TYR A 392 -19.21 9.46 7.52
CA TYR A 392 -20.24 9.57 6.49
C TYR A 392 -19.87 8.80 5.23
N ILE A 393 -20.90 8.30 4.54
CA ILE A 393 -20.84 7.82 3.17
C ILE A 393 -21.80 8.67 2.34
N PHE A 394 -21.24 9.58 1.55
CA PHE A 394 -21.96 10.41 0.61
C PHE A 394 -21.97 9.78 -0.78
N TYR A 395 -23.14 9.70 -1.39
CA TYR A 395 -23.32 9.18 -2.75
C TYR A 395 -24.01 10.19 -3.65
N SER A 396 -23.83 10.02 -4.96
CA SER A 396 -24.48 10.85 -5.98
C SER A 396 -25.97 10.50 -6.10
N LYS A 397 -26.84 11.30 -5.47
CA LYS A 397 -28.27 10.97 -5.32
C LYS A 397 -29.11 10.94 -6.60
N GLN A 398 -28.54 11.40 -7.72
CA GLN A 398 -29.21 11.38 -9.02
C GLN A 398 -29.05 10.05 -9.75
N SER A 399 -28.03 9.27 -9.40
CA SER A 399 -27.62 8.06 -10.12
C SER A 399 -27.50 6.84 -9.22
N MET A 400 -27.33 7.04 -7.91
CA MET A 400 -27.20 5.97 -6.93
C MET A 400 -28.36 5.99 -5.94
N VAL A 401 -28.84 4.80 -5.57
CA VAL A 401 -29.91 4.58 -4.60
C VAL A 401 -29.44 3.56 -3.57
N PRO A 402 -29.56 3.83 -2.25
CA PRO A 402 -29.25 2.84 -1.23
C PRO A 402 -30.31 1.75 -1.18
N LEU A 403 -29.88 0.49 -1.29
CA LEU A 403 -30.71 -0.70 -1.17
C LEU A 403 -30.75 -1.24 0.26
N GLY A 404 -29.61 -1.16 0.96
CA GLY A 404 -29.44 -1.72 2.29
C GLY A 404 -28.35 -1.01 3.08
N LEU A 405 -28.52 -0.98 4.40
CA LEU A 405 -27.60 -0.35 5.34
C LEU A 405 -27.35 -1.31 6.50
N LEU A 406 -26.11 -1.35 6.99
CA LEU A 406 -25.78 -2.05 8.22
C LEU A 406 -26.27 -1.23 9.41
N GLY A 407 -27.19 -1.80 10.19
CA GLY A 407 -27.70 -1.17 11.40
C GLY A 407 -26.67 -1.07 12.53
N PRO A 408 -26.97 -0.29 13.58
CA PRO A 408 -26.09 -0.11 14.72
C PRO A 408 -25.97 -1.40 15.54
N LEU A 409 -24.88 -1.50 16.31
CA LEU A 409 -24.75 -2.55 17.30
C LEU A 409 -25.86 -2.41 18.36
N SER A 410 -26.41 -3.53 18.84
CA SER A 410 -27.58 -3.53 19.72
C SER A 410 -27.36 -2.69 20.99
N ALA A 411 -28.25 -1.71 21.22
CA ALA A 411 -28.27 -0.90 22.44
C ALA A 411 -28.45 -1.74 23.71
N ASP A 412 -29.17 -2.87 23.60
CA ASP A 412 -29.36 -3.80 24.71
C ASP A 412 -28.06 -4.50 25.08
N TRP A 413 -27.23 -4.85 24.09
CA TRP A 413 -25.93 -5.46 24.33
C TRP A 413 -25.01 -4.51 25.11
N PHE A 414 -24.96 -3.22 24.73
CA PHE A 414 -24.19 -2.21 25.49
C PHE A 414 -24.69 -2.08 26.93
N ARG A 415 -26.01 -2.10 27.15
CA ARG A 415 -26.61 -2.00 28.48
C ARG A 415 -26.32 -3.22 29.35
N GLU A 416 -26.45 -4.42 28.78
CA GLU A 416 -26.21 -5.70 29.47
C GLU A 416 -24.75 -5.86 29.89
N HIS A 417 -23.82 -5.48 29.02
CA HIS A 417 -22.37 -5.58 29.27
C HIS A 417 -21.78 -4.33 29.92
N LYS A 418 -22.62 -3.33 30.23
CA LYS A 418 -22.23 -2.04 30.84
C LYS A 418 -21.11 -1.32 30.07
N VAL A 419 -21.15 -1.38 28.76
CA VAL A 419 -20.16 -0.77 27.87
C VAL A 419 -20.53 0.70 27.65
N VAL A 420 -19.77 1.60 28.29
CA VAL A 420 -20.01 3.05 28.30
C VAL A 420 -19.22 3.83 27.24
N GLY A 421 -18.28 3.15 26.57
CA GLY A 421 -17.42 3.67 25.51
C GLY A 421 -16.60 2.54 24.87
N CYS A 422 -16.08 2.80 23.68
CA CYS A 422 -15.20 1.92 22.91
C CYS A 422 -13.82 2.61 22.73
N PRO A 423 -12.74 1.87 22.41
CA PRO A 423 -12.69 0.43 22.14
C PRO A 423 -12.98 -0.44 23.38
N HIS A 424 -13.40 -1.68 23.13
CA HIS A 424 -13.74 -2.72 24.10
C HIS A 424 -13.13 -4.06 23.63
N PRO A 425 -12.85 -5.07 24.49
CA PRO A 425 -12.31 -6.36 24.05
C PRO A 425 -13.07 -7.07 22.91
N HIS A 426 -14.37 -6.77 22.75
CA HIS A 426 -15.21 -7.28 21.66
C HIS A 426 -15.50 -6.24 20.55
N VAL A 427 -15.07 -4.99 20.72
CA VAL A 427 -15.26 -3.90 19.76
C VAL A 427 -13.91 -3.18 19.57
N PRO A 428 -13.14 -3.49 18.51
CA PRO A 428 -11.73 -3.13 18.42
C PRO A 428 -11.45 -1.65 18.13
N SER A 429 -12.48 -0.85 17.81
CA SER A 429 -12.37 0.58 17.52
C SER A 429 -13.44 1.34 18.30
N ASP A 430 -13.18 2.61 18.57
CA ASP A 430 -14.14 3.60 19.02
C ASP A 430 -15.11 4.07 17.93
N HIS A 431 -14.82 3.77 16.65
CA HIS A 431 -15.74 3.98 15.52
C HIS A 431 -16.42 2.67 15.09
N PHE A 432 -17.71 2.77 14.71
CA PHE A 432 -18.46 1.68 14.11
C PHE A 432 -18.38 1.73 12.58
N PRO A 433 -18.18 0.58 11.91
CA PRO A 433 -18.08 0.54 10.47
C PRO A 433 -19.41 0.90 9.82
N LEU A 434 -19.34 1.77 8.81
CA LEU A 434 -20.47 2.06 7.92
C LEU A 434 -20.41 1.12 6.71
N LEU A 435 -21.53 0.46 6.41
CA LEU A 435 -21.66 -0.39 5.23
C LEU A 435 -22.98 -0.09 4.51
N VAL A 436 -22.90 0.18 3.21
CA VAL A 436 -24.08 0.46 2.38
C VAL A 436 -24.03 -0.37 1.11
N GLU A 437 -25.17 -0.91 0.72
CA GLU A 437 -25.40 -1.48 -0.60
C GLU A 437 -26.05 -0.40 -1.48
N LEU A 438 -25.41 -0.07 -2.61
CA LEU A 438 -25.86 0.96 -3.54
C LEU A 438 -26.20 0.34 -4.90
N GLU A 439 -27.38 0.66 -5.42
CA GLU A 439 -27.74 0.44 -6.82
C GLU A 439 -27.34 1.67 -7.63
N MET A 440 -26.58 1.48 -8.71
CA MET A 440 -26.19 2.56 -9.62
C MET A 440 -26.94 2.43 -10.95
N THR A 441 -27.67 3.49 -11.31
CA THR A 441 -28.31 3.62 -12.63
C THR A 441 -27.30 4.13 -13.67
N PRO A 442 -27.19 3.48 -14.83
CA PRO A 442 -26.32 3.95 -15.91
C PRO A 442 -26.72 5.33 -16.42
N THR A 443 -25.79 6.29 -16.41
CA THR A 443 -26.00 7.64 -16.97
C THR A 443 -25.82 7.72 -18.48
N VAL A 444 -25.38 6.63 -19.11
CA VAL A 444 -25.25 6.54 -20.57
C VAL A 444 -26.62 6.15 -21.13
N GLY A 445 -27.31 7.12 -21.73
CA GLY A 445 -28.57 6.86 -22.41
C GLY A 445 -28.39 5.73 -23.43
N THR A 446 -29.18 4.66 -23.27
CA THR A 446 -29.44 3.72 -24.34
C THR A 446 -30.08 4.51 -25.48
N SER A 447 -29.29 4.83 -26.50
CA SER A 447 -29.79 5.33 -27.79
C SER A 447 -30.48 4.19 -28.56
N ASN A 448 -31.43 3.52 -27.93
CA ASN A 448 -32.35 2.63 -28.62
C ASN A 448 -33.67 3.38 -28.75
N GLY A 449 -33.89 3.93 -29.94
CA GLY A 449 -35.06 4.71 -30.32
C GLY A 449 -36.37 3.95 -30.18
N LEU A 450 -36.87 3.82 -28.95
CA LEU A 450 -38.25 3.50 -28.66
C LEU A 450 -38.83 4.61 -27.80
N ILE A 451 -39.59 5.46 -28.49
CA ILE A 451 -40.52 6.44 -27.92
C ILE A 451 -41.38 5.70 -26.88
N SER A 452 -41.23 6.02 -25.60
CA SER A 452 -42.23 5.66 -24.61
C SER A 452 -43.48 6.51 -24.87
N ARG A 453 -44.46 5.92 -25.56
CA ARG A 453 -45.84 6.39 -25.59
C ARG A 453 -46.56 5.82 -24.37
N ARG A 454 -46.72 6.61 -23.31
CA ARG A 454 -48.00 7.12 -22.79
C ARG A 454 -47.83 7.70 -21.40
#